data_AF-A0A965WAK7-F1
#
_entry.id   AF-A0A965WAK7-F1
#
_cell.length_a   1.000
_cell.length_b   1.000
_cell.length_c   1.000
_cell.angle_alpha   90.00
_cell.angle_beta   90.00
_cell.angle_gamma   90.00
#
_symmetry.space_group_name_H-M   'P 1'
#
loop_
_entity.id
_entity.type
_entity.pdbx_description
1 polymer ?
#
loop_
_entity_poly.entity_id
_entity_poly.type
_entity_poly.pdbx_seq_one_letter_code
_entity_poly.pdbx_strand_id
1 'polypeptide(L)'
;MIALVVAACLTLPANATVIEGFRAPACERCAGNRGIEYVVASSTVSAGAPGQVVFAGAVGGRNYVVVRHADDPRVRITYGRLVSLAVQQGDEVQVGATLGHTMGELYVGVRVGQTYVNPQPQGSTSTPRFRTTLGAGRGSSGQLGGACGPRESR
;
A
#
# COMPACT_ATOMS: atom_id res chain seq x y z
N MET A 1 -14.85 -7.55 11.16
CA MET A 1 -14.31 -6.36 11.85
C MET A 1 -12.78 -6.23 11.76
N ILE A 2 -11.99 -7.30 11.63
CA ILE A 2 -10.51 -7.21 11.67
C ILE A 2 -9.87 -6.64 10.39
N ALA A 3 -10.37 -7.01 9.20
CA ALA A 3 -9.92 -6.41 7.94
C ALA A 3 -10.17 -4.89 7.85
N LEU A 4 -11.09 -4.36 8.68
CA LEU A 4 -11.45 -2.95 8.75
C LEU A 4 -10.37 -2.10 9.44
N VAL A 5 -9.65 -2.66 10.42
CA VAL A 5 -8.69 -1.91 11.26
C VAL A 5 -7.36 -1.69 10.53
N VAL A 6 -6.91 -2.66 9.74
CA VAL A 6 -5.63 -2.58 9.01
C VAL A 6 -5.67 -1.52 7.91
N ALA A 7 -6.76 -1.48 7.13
CA ALA A 7 -6.93 -0.47 6.10
C ALA A 7 -7.05 0.95 6.69
N ALA A 8 -7.44 1.08 7.96
CA ALA A 8 -7.57 2.37 8.63
C ALA A 8 -6.24 2.97 9.10
N CYS A 9 -5.20 2.15 9.33
CA CYS A 9 -3.92 2.62 9.88
C CYS A 9 -2.71 2.45 8.94
N LEU A 10 -2.92 1.88 7.75
CA LEU A 10 -1.87 1.83 6.73
C LEU A 10 -1.57 3.25 6.23
N THR A 11 -0.37 3.73 6.51
CA THR A 11 0.11 4.99 5.92
C THR A 11 0.51 4.73 4.48
N LEU A 12 -0.27 5.28 3.55
CA LEU A 12 0.05 5.27 2.13
C LEU A 12 1.07 6.38 1.81
N PRO A 13 1.85 6.25 0.73
CA PRO A 13 2.80 7.29 0.35
C PRO A 13 2.09 8.63 0.18
N ALA A 14 2.65 9.67 0.80
CA ALA A 14 2.20 11.03 0.58
C ALA A 14 2.47 11.43 -0.88
N ASN A 15 1.57 12.22 -1.49
CA ASN A 15 1.69 12.68 -2.88
C ASN A 15 1.74 11.53 -3.91
N ALA A 16 0.84 10.56 -3.77
CA ALA A 16 0.63 9.48 -4.73
C ALA A 16 -0.69 9.66 -5.50
N THR A 17 -0.72 9.31 -6.77
CA THR A 17 -1.94 9.26 -7.59
C THR A 17 -2.26 7.80 -7.94
N VAL A 18 -3.49 7.36 -7.65
CA VAL A 18 -3.95 6.02 -8.05
C VAL A 18 -4.08 5.95 -9.57
N ILE A 19 -3.37 5.01 -10.18
CA ILE A 19 -3.46 4.70 -11.62
C ILE A 19 -4.33 3.47 -11.90
N GLU A 20 -4.28 2.46 -11.01
CA GLU A 20 -5.21 1.34 -11.04
C GLU A 20 -5.65 1.00 -9.61
N GLY A 21 -6.97 1.06 -9.38
CA GLY A 21 -7.56 0.73 -8.09
C GLY A 21 -7.64 -0.77 -7.84
N PHE A 22 -7.94 -1.12 -6.58
CA PHE A 22 -8.17 -2.50 -6.18
C PHE A 22 -9.41 -3.09 -6.89
N ARG A 23 -9.26 -4.30 -7.43
CA ARG A 23 -10.34 -5.08 -8.06
C ARG A 23 -10.20 -6.53 -7.61
N ALA A 24 -11.06 -6.93 -6.66
CA ALA A 24 -11.08 -8.30 -6.17
C ALA A 24 -11.26 -9.29 -7.33
N PRO A 25 -10.43 -10.35 -7.42
CA PRO A 25 -10.61 -11.35 -8.46
C PRO A 25 -11.82 -12.24 -8.15
N ALA A 26 -12.58 -12.63 -9.18
CA ALA A 26 -13.79 -13.46 -9.04
C ALA A 26 -13.49 -14.92 -8.59
N CYS A 27 -12.23 -15.35 -8.73
CA CYS A 27 -11.70 -16.64 -8.30
C CYS A 27 -10.21 -16.51 -8.00
N GLU A 28 -9.60 -17.52 -7.37
CA GLU A 28 -8.20 -17.47 -6.92
C GLU A 28 -7.21 -17.08 -8.03
N ARG A 29 -7.40 -17.57 -9.25
CA ARG A 29 -6.53 -17.30 -10.42
C ARG A 29 -7.16 -16.40 -11.47
N CYS A 30 -8.31 -15.82 -11.17
CA CYS A 30 -8.98 -14.91 -12.10
C CYS A 30 -8.21 -13.58 -12.20
N ALA A 31 -8.44 -12.89 -13.31
CA ALA A 31 -8.00 -11.52 -13.51
C ALA A 31 -8.57 -10.60 -12.41
N GLY A 32 -7.79 -9.58 -12.05
CA GLY A 32 -8.09 -8.65 -10.96
C GLY A 32 -6.85 -7.85 -10.61
N ASN A 33 -7.02 -6.80 -9.81
CA ASN A 33 -5.91 -6.07 -9.21
C ASN A 33 -5.94 -6.31 -7.70
N ARG A 34 -4.99 -7.12 -7.22
CA ARG A 34 -4.91 -7.60 -5.82
C ARG A 34 -4.29 -6.56 -4.87
N GLY A 35 -4.05 -5.35 -5.37
CA GLY A 35 -3.57 -4.19 -4.64
C GLY A 35 -4.00 -2.92 -5.35
N ILE A 36 -3.28 -1.83 -5.09
CA ILE A 36 -3.45 -0.54 -5.76
C ILE A 36 -2.12 -0.17 -6.39
N GLU A 37 -2.20 0.38 -7.59
CA GLU A 37 -1.06 0.91 -8.31
C GLU A 37 -1.08 2.44 -8.25
N TYR A 38 0.08 3.00 -7.97
CA TYR A 38 0.29 4.43 -7.80
C TYR A 38 1.36 4.94 -8.74
N VAL A 39 1.19 6.18 -9.19
CA VAL A 39 2.30 7.05 -9.57
C VAL A 39 2.71 7.85 -8.34
N VAL A 40 4.00 7.85 -8.01
CA VAL A 40 4.58 8.52 -6.83
C VAL A 40 5.61 9.56 -7.24
N ALA A 41 5.60 10.71 -6.58
CA ALA A 41 6.59 11.77 -6.83
C ALA A 41 7.93 11.51 -6.11
N SER A 42 7.90 10.85 -4.95
CA SER A 42 9.09 10.45 -4.22
C SER A 42 9.60 9.10 -4.73
N SER A 43 10.92 8.95 -4.86
CA SER A 43 11.53 7.66 -5.16
C SER A 43 11.60 6.75 -3.93
N THR A 44 11.61 7.30 -2.71
CA THR A 44 11.70 6.51 -1.47
C THR A 44 10.36 5.88 -1.12
N VAL A 45 10.37 4.58 -0.89
CA VAL A 45 9.21 3.80 -0.43
C VAL A 45 9.42 3.47 1.04
N SER A 46 8.49 3.91 1.89
CA SER A 46 8.52 3.69 3.34
C SER A 46 7.48 2.69 3.81
N ALA A 47 7.75 2.03 4.94
CA ALA A 47 6.81 1.17 5.61
C ALA A 47 5.60 1.99 6.10
N GLY A 48 4.41 1.52 5.75
CA GLY A 48 3.14 2.16 6.12
C GLY A 48 2.57 1.64 7.44
N ALA A 49 3.14 0.56 7.98
CA ALA A 49 2.76 -0.05 9.24
C ALA A 49 4.00 -0.71 9.89
N PRO A 50 4.04 -0.86 11.21
CA PRO A 50 5.12 -1.58 11.87
C PRO A 50 5.00 -3.10 11.66
N GLY A 51 6.13 -3.80 11.64
CA GLY A 51 6.15 -5.26 11.55
C GLY A 51 7.47 -5.83 11.07
N GLN A 52 7.44 -7.10 10.70
CA GLN A 52 8.63 -7.83 10.25
C GLN A 52 8.60 -8.04 8.74
N VAL A 53 9.72 -7.83 8.06
CA VAL A 53 9.92 -8.16 6.65
C VAL A 53 9.95 -9.68 6.49
N VAL A 54 8.91 -10.24 5.89
CA VAL A 54 8.79 -11.69 5.64
C VAL A 54 9.25 -12.09 4.24
N PHE A 55 9.47 -11.12 3.36
CA PHE A 55 10.05 -11.31 2.04
C PHE A 55 10.69 -10.00 1.56
N ALA A 56 11.89 -10.08 0.99
CA ALA A 56 12.55 -8.99 0.28
C ALA A 56 13.32 -9.61 -0.90
N GLY A 57 12.89 -9.34 -2.14
CA GLY A 57 13.51 -9.94 -3.31
C GLY A 57 12.73 -9.77 -4.61
N ALA A 58 13.25 -10.38 -5.68
CA ALA A 58 12.68 -10.28 -7.02
C ALA A 58 11.61 -11.35 -7.29
N VAL A 59 10.50 -10.96 -7.92
CA VAL A 59 9.48 -11.84 -8.47
C VAL A 59 9.13 -11.34 -9.87
N GLY A 60 9.27 -12.19 -10.89
CA GLY A 60 8.96 -11.80 -12.28
C GLY A 60 9.77 -10.58 -12.76
N GLY A 61 11.02 -10.44 -12.32
CA GLY A 61 11.91 -9.33 -12.70
C GLY A 61 11.66 -8.01 -11.98
N ARG A 62 10.79 -7.96 -10.97
CA ARG A 62 10.51 -6.75 -10.16
C ARG A 62 10.78 -7.03 -8.69
N ASN A 63 11.30 -6.05 -7.96
CA ASN A 63 11.54 -6.20 -6.52
C ASN A 63 10.27 -5.93 -5.71
N TYR A 64 10.11 -6.72 -4.66
CA TYR A 64 9.03 -6.63 -3.70
C TYR A 64 9.56 -6.73 -2.28
N VAL A 65 8.88 -6.05 -1.37
CA VAL A 65 8.99 -6.22 0.09
C VAL A 65 7.63 -6.60 0.63
N VAL A 66 7.57 -7.63 1.48
CA VAL A 66 6.35 -8.00 2.20
C VAL A 66 6.59 -7.85 3.68
N VAL A 67 5.79 -7.01 4.33
CA VAL A 67 5.81 -6.79 5.79
C VAL A 67 4.62 -7.54 6.39
N ARG A 68 4.88 -8.41 7.36
CA ARG A 68 3.84 -9.00 8.23
C ARG A 68 3.62 -8.03 9.39
N HIS A 69 2.37 -7.61 9.58
CA HIS A 69 2.02 -6.61 10.58
C HIS A 69 2.39 -7.07 12.00
N ALA A 70 2.87 -6.15 12.84
CA ALA A 70 3.25 -6.45 14.22
C ALA A 70 2.06 -6.99 15.06
N ASP A 71 0.90 -6.33 14.95
CA ASP A 71 -0.26 -6.65 15.80
C ASP A 71 -1.15 -7.80 15.29
N ASP A 72 -1.06 -8.18 14.00
CA ASP A 72 -1.83 -9.31 13.45
C ASP A 72 -1.01 -10.10 12.43
N PRO A 73 -0.58 -11.33 12.76
CA PRO A 73 0.29 -12.14 11.89
C PRO A 73 -0.40 -12.62 10.61
N ARG A 74 -1.73 -12.51 10.50
CA ARG A 74 -2.47 -12.81 9.27
C ARG A 74 -2.34 -11.70 8.24
N VAL A 75 -2.00 -10.49 8.68
CA VAL A 75 -1.92 -9.30 7.83
C VAL A 75 -0.54 -9.21 7.20
N ARG A 76 -0.53 -9.12 5.86
CA ARG A 76 0.67 -8.90 5.07
C ARG A 76 0.46 -7.72 4.14
N ILE A 77 1.40 -6.78 4.14
CA ILE A 77 1.44 -5.61 3.28
C ILE A 77 2.56 -5.81 2.29
N THR A 78 2.25 -5.73 1.00
CA THR A 78 3.20 -5.90 -0.10
C THR A 78 3.50 -4.54 -0.71
N TYR A 79 4.78 -4.22 -0.84
CA TYR A 79 5.31 -3.07 -1.57
C TYR A 79 6.03 -3.62 -2.80
N GLY A 80 5.64 -3.18 -3.99
CA GLY A 80 6.14 -3.74 -5.25
C GLY A 80 6.55 -2.70 -6.26
N ARG A 81 7.22 -3.15 -7.34
CA ARG A 81 7.84 -2.31 -8.37
C ARG A 81 9.03 -1.49 -7.86
N LEU A 82 9.71 -2.00 -6.84
CA LEU A 82 10.95 -1.38 -6.36
C LEU A 82 12.09 -1.65 -7.36
N VAL A 83 13.00 -0.69 -7.48
CA VAL A 83 14.24 -0.79 -8.25
C VAL A 83 15.45 -1.13 -7.37
N SER A 84 15.36 -0.85 -6.07
CA SER A 84 16.35 -1.28 -5.07
C SER A 84 15.67 -1.52 -3.72
N LEU A 85 16.32 -2.35 -2.88
CA LEU A 85 15.84 -2.73 -1.55
C LEU A 85 16.80 -2.17 -0.50
N ALA A 86 16.24 -1.63 0.58
CA ALA A 86 16.99 -1.12 1.74
C ALA A 86 16.85 -2.03 2.98
N VAL A 87 16.08 -3.10 2.85
CA VAL A 87 15.79 -4.09 3.90
C VAL A 87 15.95 -5.50 3.36
N GLN A 88 16.11 -6.45 4.26
CA GLN A 88 16.19 -7.88 4.00
C GLN A 88 15.14 -8.65 4.81
N GLN A 89 14.93 -9.92 4.46
CA GLN A 89 14.04 -10.79 5.21
C GLN A 89 14.53 -10.94 6.66
N GLY A 90 13.61 -10.79 7.62
CA GLY A 90 13.88 -10.84 9.05
C GLY A 90 13.98 -9.47 9.72
N ASP A 91 14.16 -8.39 8.96
CA ASP A 91 14.23 -7.04 9.52
C ASP A 91 12.91 -6.62 10.18
N GLU A 92 13.01 -5.94 11.33
CA GLU A 92 11.88 -5.24 11.96
C GLU A 92 11.82 -3.80 11.44
N VAL A 93 10.62 -3.35 11.06
CA VAL A 93 10.38 -2.01 10.53
C VAL A 93 9.33 -1.29 11.35
N GLN A 94 9.54 0.01 11.54
CA GLN A 94 8.55 0.94 12.08
C GLN A 94 7.91 1.74 10.94
N VAL A 95 6.78 2.39 11.21
CA VAL A 95 6.18 3.33 10.23
C VAL A 95 7.22 4.37 9.81
N GLY A 96 7.35 4.60 8.51
CA GLY A 96 8.31 5.54 7.94
C GLY A 96 9.68 4.93 7.60
N ALA A 97 10.02 3.74 8.12
CA ALA A 97 11.28 3.07 7.80
C ALA A 97 11.41 2.85 6.28
N THR A 98 12.59 3.14 5.72
CA THR A 98 12.82 3.00 4.27
C THR A 98 12.89 1.52 3.90
N LEU A 99 12.04 1.10 2.97
CA LEU A 99 12.01 -0.27 2.44
C LEU A 99 12.84 -0.41 1.15
N GLY A 100 12.99 0.70 0.42
CA GLY A 100 13.75 0.75 -0.82
C GLY A 100 13.31 1.92 -1.68
N HIS A 101 13.60 1.82 -2.98
CA HIS A 101 13.32 2.89 -3.94
C HIS A 101 12.53 2.40 -5.14
N THR A 102 11.78 3.31 -5.77
CA THR A 102 11.08 3.12 -7.06
C THR A 102 11.42 4.24 -8.05
N MET A 103 11.11 4.02 -9.33
CA MET A 103 11.17 5.00 -10.42
C MET A 103 9.77 5.51 -10.80
N GLY A 104 9.01 5.97 -9.81
CA GLY A 104 7.75 6.68 -10.05
C GLY A 104 6.49 5.79 -10.05
N GLU A 105 6.60 4.47 -10.00
CA GLU A 105 5.45 3.56 -9.86
C GLU A 105 5.54 2.71 -8.60
N LEU A 106 4.44 2.56 -7.87
CA LEU A 106 4.40 1.73 -6.68
C LEU A 106 3.17 0.84 -6.70
N TYR A 107 3.36 -0.44 -6.40
CA TYR A 107 2.27 -1.36 -6.07
C TYR A 107 2.16 -1.49 -4.55
N VAL A 108 0.96 -1.32 -3.99
CA VAL A 108 0.66 -1.63 -2.59
C VAL A 108 -0.49 -2.62 -2.52
N GLY A 109 -0.25 -3.80 -1.94
CA GLY A 109 -1.28 -4.82 -1.72
C GLY A 109 -1.43 -5.16 -0.24
N VAL A 110 -2.64 -5.50 0.20
CA VAL A 110 -2.91 -5.99 1.55
C VAL A 110 -3.60 -7.34 1.46
N ARG A 111 -3.07 -8.32 2.21
CA ARG A 111 -3.65 -9.66 2.34
C ARG A 111 -3.87 -9.99 3.80
N VAL A 112 -5.08 -10.45 4.13
CA VAL A 112 -5.47 -10.96 5.46
C VAL A 112 -5.72 -12.45 5.33
N GLY A 113 -4.82 -13.27 5.90
CA GLY A 113 -4.84 -14.72 5.67
C GLY A 113 -4.60 -15.03 4.19
N GLN A 114 -5.62 -15.53 3.51
CA GLN A 114 -5.59 -15.80 2.06
C GLN A 114 -6.34 -14.76 1.23
N THR A 115 -7.02 -13.81 1.86
CA THR A 115 -7.91 -12.87 1.17
C THR A 115 -7.21 -11.54 0.93
N TYR A 116 -7.18 -11.10 -0.32
CA TYR A 116 -6.76 -9.74 -0.66
C TYR A 116 -7.87 -8.75 -0.34
N VAL A 117 -7.49 -7.62 0.27
CA VAL A 117 -8.42 -6.56 0.67
C VAL A 117 -7.98 -5.23 0.09
N ASN A 118 -8.93 -4.32 -0.12
CA ASN A 118 -8.62 -2.97 -0.58
C ASN A 118 -7.73 -2.26 0.47
N PRO A 119 -6.50 -1.82 0.10
CA PRO A 119 -5.60 -1.11 1.00
C PRO A 119 -6.09 0.28 1.43
N GLN A 120 -7.05 0.88 0.72
CA GLN A 120 -7.53 2.22 1.05
C GLN A 120 -8.49 2.22 2.26
N PRO A 121 -8.41 3.25 3.12
CA PRO A 121 -9.39 3.46 4.17
C PRO A 121 -10.81 3.59 3.59
N GLN A 122 -11.81 3.06 4.30
CA GLN A 122 -13.22 3.25 3.92
C GLN A 122 -13.57 4.75 3.93
N GLY A 123 -14.22 5.24 2.87
CA GLY A 123 -14.51 6.67 2.67
C GLY A 123 -13.48 7.43 1.83
N SER A 124 -12.36 6.80 1.46
CA SER A 124 -11.41 7.32 0.47
C SER A 124 -11.98 7.17 -0.95
N THR A 125 -12.76 8.13 -1.42
CA THR A 125 -13.13 8.24 -2.84
C THR A 125 -11.99 8.88 -3.63
N SER A 126 -10.87 8.17 -3.80
CA SER A 126 -9.97 8.51 -4.91
C SER A 126 -10.59 7.96 -6.18
N THR A 127 -11.46 8.74 -6.81
CA THR A 127 -11.90 8.43 -8.17
C THR A 127 -10.65 8.28 -9.04
N PRO A 128 -10.45 7.14 -9.73
CA PRO A 128 -9.32 6.99 -10.63
C PRO A 128 -9.37 8.14 -11.64
N ARG A 129 -8.39 9.04 -11.59
CA ARG A 129 -8.25 10.07 -12.62
C ARG A 129 -7.48 9.44 -13.76
N PHE A 130 -8.20 8.71 -14.62
CA PHE A 130 -7.69 8.50 -15.98
C PHE A 130 -7.51 9.89 -16.59
N ARG A 131 -6.26 10.35 -16.69
CA ARG A 131 -5.95 11.58 -17.43
C ARG A 131 -6.00 11.21 -18.91
N THR A 132 -7.19 11.29 -19.51
CA THR A 132 -7.28 11.54 -20.95
C THR A 132 -6.72 12.94 -21.16
N THR A 133 -5.58 13.07 -21.83
CA THR A 133 -4.98 14.38 -22.10
C THR A 133 -5.82 15.12 -23.13
N LEU A 134 -6.83 15.85 -22.67
CA LEU A 134 -7.50 16.95 -23.37
C LEU A 134 -8.05 17.92 -22.30
N GLY A 135 -7.35 19.04 -22.09
CA GLY A 135 -7.91 20.29 -21.57
C GLY A 135 -8.21 20.42 -20.06
N ALA A 136 -7.35 21.20 -19.37
CA ALA A 136 -7.62 22.16 -18.28
C ALA A 136 -8.57 21.83 -17.09
N GLY A 137 -8.05 21.95 -15.87
CA GLY A 137 -8.85 22.18 -14.65
C GLY A 137 -8.07 22.04 -13.33
N ARG A 138 -8.01 23.12 -12.53
CA ARG A 138 -7.31 23.23 -11.22
C ARG A 138 -8.17 22.77 -10.04
N GLY A 139 -7.49 22.35 -8.95
CA GLY A 139 -7.96 22.36 -7.53
C GLY A 139 -8.26 20.98 -6.94
N SER A 140 -7.98 20.65 -5.66
CA SER A 140 -7.17 21.22 -4.58
C SER A 140 -6.82 20.06 -3.63
N SER A 141 -5.63 20.05 -3.04
CA SER A 141 -5.18 19.04 -2.08
C SER A 141 -5.96 19.11 -0.76
N GLY A 142 -6.60 18.00 -0.37
CA GLY A 142 -7.15 17.77 0.96
C GLY A 142 -6.30 16.75 1.70
N GLN A 143 -5.39 17.22 2.54
CA GLN A 143 -4.52 16.41 3.39
C GLN A 143 -5.27 16.12 4.69
N LEU A 144 -5.62 14.86 4.95
CA LEU A 144 -6.16 14.45 6.24
C LEU A 144 -5.49 13.15 6.67
N GLY A 145 -4.30 13.29 7.27
CA GLY A 145 -3.71 12.26 8.11
C GLY A 145 -4.41 12.27 9.46
N GLY A 146 -5.24 11.26 9.72
CA GLY A 146 -5.78 10.97 11.05
C GLY A 146 -4.94 9.89 11.73
N ALA A 147 -4.40 10.18 12.90
CA ALA A 147 -3.64 9.22 13.70
C ALA A 147 -4.56 8.12 14.26
N CYS A 148 -4.15 6.85 14.09
CA CYS A 148 -4.74 5.73 14.80
C CYS A 148 -4.14 5.63 16.21
N GLY A 149 -4.84 6.14 17.21
CA GLY A 149 -4.73 5.65 18.58
C GLY A 149 -5.94 4.75 18.89
N PRO A 150 -5.84 3.81 19.83
CA PRO A 150 -7.02 3.11 20.32
C PRO A 150 -8.00 4.14 20.91
N ARG A 151 -9.24 4.19 20.40
CA ARG A 151 -10.33 4.85 21.13
C ARG A 151 -10.68 3.94 22.30
N GLU A 152 -10.22 4.30 23.48
CA GLU A 152 -10.75 3.73 24.72
C GLU A 152 -12.26 4.04 24.77
N SER A 153 -13.06 2.97 24.75
CA SER A 153 -14.49 3.03 25.02
C SER A 153 -14.68 3.21 26.53
N ARG A 154 -15.25 4.35 26.94
CA ARG A 154 -15.88 4.52 28.24
C ARG A 154 -17.38 4.70 28.05
#